data_AF-A0A7K2J6D0-F1
#
_entry.id   AF-A0A7K2J6D0-F1
#
_cell.length_a   1.000
_cell.length_b   1.000
_cell.length_c   1.000
_cell.angle_alpha   90.00
_cell.angle_beta   90.00
_cell.angle_gamma   90.00
#
_symmetry.space_group_name_H-M   'P 1'
#
loop_
_entity.id
_entity.type
_entity.pdbx_description
1 polymer ?
#
loop_
_entity_poly.entity_id
_entity_poly.type
_entity_poly.pdbx_seq_one_letter_code
_entity_poly.pdbx_strand_id
1 'polypeptide(L)'
;MLQEQVDGIDDRRAVKALQDVGFLPAPAEVERAVERLRALGAPAVSGLQFLREAFRADEHDAVVAAVPHLIGGVVVCGPLPEGEDLATLAQRAGVTTSVIAVGDDHQTRQAITAGDASAVVLPLHPGLLKADAAEREQLLLEHRLEGLEGRVRDLVRRREADAALARRLQAHMDVFGTGPREALEAAAARLEHEVDTLHEKHRLLGEQARRAREEADALGPEIDTHTERLVTLTELLPEVRELAQAQEHVMPACRAEMEQARQALPVHTADMRRYTQAAEEAEALQGAARDLL
;
A
#
# COMPACT_ATOMS: atom_id res chain seq x y z
N MET A 1 20.98 22.27 0.43
CA MET A 1 21.87 22.50 1.59
C MET A 1 23.20 23.16 1.20
N LEU A 2 24.10 22.54 0.42
CA LEU A 2 25.40 23.15 0.09
C LEU A 2 25.27 24.48 -0.68
N GLN A 3 24.41 24.54 -1.70
CA GLN A 3 24.19 25.75 -2.48
C GLN A 3 23.52 26.88 -1.67
N GLU A 4 22.54 26.54 -0.82
CA GLU A 4 21.91 27.50 0.09
C GLU A 4 22.86 28.01 1.19
N GLN A 5 23.84 27.19 1.59
CA GLN A 5 24.89 27.60 2.54
C GLN A 5 25.89 28.53 1.89
N VAL A 6 26.27 28.28 0.63
CA VAL A 6 27.15 29.17 -0.15
C VAL A 6 26.46 30.51 -0.39
N ASP A 7 25.22 30.49 -0.88
CA ASP A 7 24.41 31.70 -1.08
C ASP A 7 24.26 32.51 0.22
N GLY A 8 24.02 31.84 1.36
CA GLY A 8 23.92 32.52 2.66
C GLY A 8 25.25 33.07 3.19
N ILE A 9 26.39 32.50 2.80
CA ILE A 9 27.72 33.05 3.14
C ILE A 9 27.98 34.32 2.33
N ASP A 10 27.66 34.30 1.03
CA ASP A 10 27.84 35.45 0.16
C ASP A 10 26.88 36.59 0.52
N ASP A 11 25.61 36.29 0.83
CA ASP A 11 24.63 37.29 1.28
C ASP A 11 25.05 37.93 2.62
N ARG A 12 25.55 37.15 3.59
CA ARG A 12 26.07 37.69 4.86
C ARG A 12 27.29 38.57 4.66
N ARG A 13 28.18 38.17 3.74
CA ARG A 13 29.35 38.97 3.37
C ARG A 13 28.93 40.30 2.75
N ALA A 14 27.94 40.28 1.86
CA ALA A 14 27.38 41.47 1.24
C ALA A 14 26.73 42.41 2.27
N VAL A 15 25.89 41.89 3.18
CA VAL A 15 25.26 42.68 4.26
C VAL A 15 26.32 43.29 5.18
N LYS A 16 27.34 42.53 5.58
CA LYS A 16 28.41 43.07 6.42
C LYS A 16 29.17 44.21 5.72
N ALA A 17 29.53 44.05 4.46
CA ALA A 17 30.21 45.09 3.70
C ALA A 17 29.35 46.36 3.51
N LEU A 18 28.03 46.18 3.32
CA LEU A 18 27.07 47.28 3.28
C LEU A 18 27.02 48.03 4.62
N GLN A 19 27.07 47.33 5.75
CA GLN A 19 27.10 47.96 7.08
C GLN A 19 28.43 48.68 7.38
N ASP A 20 29.55 48.09 6.97
CA ASP A 20 30.89 48.63 7.26
C ASP A 20 31.27 49.81 6.35
N VAL A 21 30.94 49.72 5.05
CA VAL A 21 31.44 50.63 4.00
C VAL A 21 30.32 51.35 3.24
N GLY A 22 29.06 50.92 3.37
CA GLY A 22 27.91 51.54 2.70
C GLY A 22 27.71 51.11 1.24
N PHE A 23 28.47 50.12 0.75
CA PHE A 23 28.41 49.64 -0.63
C PHE A 23 28.61 48.13 -0.70
N LEU A 24 28.17 47.53 -1.81
CA LEU A 24 28.41 46.10 -2.05
C LEU A 24 29.92 45.79 -2.13
N PRO A 25 30.34 44.62 -1.63
CA PRO A 25 31.75 44.22 -1.64
C PRO A 25 32.24 43.96 -3.05
N ALA A 26 33.55 44.09 -3.25
CA ALA A 26 34.19 43.68 -4.49
C ALA A 26 34.18 42.14 -4.61
N PRO A 27 34.46 41.55 -5.78
CA PRO A 27 34.63 40.10 -5.91
C PRO A 27 35.64 39.56 -4.87
N ALA A 28 35.39 38.37 -4.31
CA ALA A 28 36.19 37.81 -3.21
C ALA A 28 37.69 37.70 -3.54
N GLU A 29 38.01 37.44 -4.80
CA GLU A 29 39.38 37.37 -5.30
C GLU A 29 40.09 38.73 -5.23
N VAL A 30 39.36 39.81 -5.53
CA VAL A 30 39.87 41.20 -5.48
C VAL A 30 40.11 41.63 -4.05
N GLU A 31 39.20 41.34 -3.11
CA GLU A 31 39.39 41.67 -1.69
C GLU A 31 40.60 40.95 -1.11
N ARG A 32 40.77 39.65 -1.40
CA ARG A 32 41.95 38.88 -0.98
C ARG A 32 43.23 39.45 -1.57
N ALA A 33 43.21 39.88 -2.84
CA ALA A 33 44.36 40.50 -3.47
C ALA A 33 44.72 41.83 -2.78
N VAL A 34 43.74 42.69 -2.49
CA VAL A 34 43.93 43.95 -1.75
C VAL A 34 44.51 43.70 -0.37
N GLU A 35 43.95 42.75 0.40
CA GLU A 35 44.45 42.40 1.73
C GLU A 35 45.91 41.94 1.70
N ARG A 36 46.26 41.07 0.75
CA ARG A 36 47.63 40.57 0.61
C ARG A 36 48.61 41.66 0.19
N LEU A 37 48.21 42.56 -0.71
CA LEU A 37 49.04 43.70 -1.11
C LEU A 37 49.26 44.69 0.04
N ARG A 38 48.22 44.95 0.85
CA ARG A 38 48.34 45.75 2.07
C ARG A 38 49.25 45.09 3.11
N ALA A 39 49.18 43.77 3.26
CA ALA A 39 50.07 43.03 4.15
C ALA A 39 51.55 43.11 3.72
N LEU A 40 51.81 43.34 2.42
CA LEU A 40 53.15 43.58 1.88
C LEU A 40 53.57 45.06 1.93
N GLY A 41 52.77 45.93 2.53
CA GLY A 41 53.08 47.35 2.71
C GLY A 41 52.67 48.26 1.56
N ALA A 42 51.97 47.74 0.54
CA ALA A 42 51.46 48.56 -0.56
C ALA A 42 50.04 49.08 -0.24
N PRO A 43 49.78 50.40 -0.35
CA PRO A 43 48.46 50.97 -0.14
C PRO A 43 47.53 50.60 -1.31
N ALA A 44 46.90 49.43 -1.25
CA ALA A 44 46.01 48.92 -2.30
C ALA A 44 44.54 49.17 -1.98
N VAL A 45 43.72 49.43 -3.00
CA VAL A 45 42.25 49.50 -2.94
C VAL A 45 41.64 48.72 -4.10
N SER A 46 40.39 48.27 -3.98
CA SER A 46 39.70 47.67 -5.12
C SER A 46 39.43 48.74 -6.19
N GLY A 47 39.40 48.36 -7.46
CA GLY A 47 39.13 49.33 -8.52
C GLY A 47 37.74 49.99 -8.40
N LEU A 48 36.75 49.29 -7.87
CA LEU A 48 35.45 49.86 -7.52
C LEU A 48 35.53 50.87 -6.36
N GLN A 49 36.41 50.66 -5.37
CA GLN A 49 36.69 51.66 -4.33
C GLN A 49 37.38 52.89 -4.92
N PHE A 50 38.40 52.67 -5.75
CA PHE A 50 39.09 53.75 -6.44
C PHE A 50 38.13 54.60 -7.29
N LEU A 51 37.21 53.99 -8.04
CA LEU A 51 36.19 54.70 -8.81
C LEU A 51 35.33 55.63 -7.96
N ARG A 52 34.88 55.15 -6.80
CA ARG A 52 34.02 55.92 -5.88
C ARG A 52 34.74 57.10 -5.26
N GLU A 53 36.03 56.94 -4.95
CA GLU A 53 36.83 57.95 -4.25
C GLU A 53 37.45 58.98 -5.20
N ALA A 54 37.85 58.57 -6.41
CA ALA A 54 38.60 59.39 -7.35
C ALA A 54 37.73 60.13 -8.39
N PHE A 55 36.51 59.66 -8.67
CA PHE A 55 35.65 60.19 -9.73
C PHE A 55 34.24 60.51 -9.25
N ARG A 56 33.59 61.46 -9.94
CA ARG A 56 32.21 61.83 -9.63
C ARG A 56 31.24 60.75 -10.14
N ALA A 57 30.08 60.63 -9.50
CA ALA A 57 29.09 59.60 -9.82
C ALA A 57 28.55 59.66 -11.27
N ASP A 58 28.54 60.85 -11.88
CA ASP A 58 28.14 61.08 -13.27
C ASP A 58 29.23 60.66 -14.29
N GLU A 59 30.47 60.47 -13.82
CA GLU A 59 31.62 60.10 -14.66
C GLU A 59 31.89 58.58 -14.63
N HIS A 60 31.30 57.84 -13.68
CA HIS A 60 31.59 56.42 -13.46
C HIS A 60 31.37 55.56 -14.70
N ASP A 61 30.27 55.75 -15.43
CA ASP A 61 29.96 54.96 -16.62
C ASP A 61 30.98 55.18 -17.74
N ALA A 62 31.44 56.42 -17.91
CA ALA A 62 32.45 56.77 -18.90
C ALA A 62 33.82 56.18 -18.55
N VAL A 63 34.22 56.23 -17.27
CA VAL A 63 35.49 55.66 -16.80
C VAL A 63 35.49 54.14 -16.90
N VAL A 64 34.37 53.50 -16.54
CA VAL A 64 34.20 52.03 -16.66
C VAL A 64 34.27 51.59 -18.12
N ALA A 65 33.70 52.35 -19.05
CA ALA A 65 33.80 52.06 -20.48
C ALA A 65 35.24 52.19 -21.00
N ALA A 66 36.01 53.18 -20.53
CA ALA A 66 37.40 53.37 -20.93
C ALA A 66 38.35 52.31 -20.35
N VAL A 67 38.11 51.87 -19.10
CA VAL A 67 39.02 50.99 -18.34
C VAL A 67 38.22 49.86 -17.66
N PRO A 68 37.69 48.89 -18.44
CA PRO A 68 36.79 47.86 -17.92
C PRO A 68 37.46 46.89 -16.93
N HIS A 69 38.78 46.73 -17.06
CA HIS A 69 39.57 45.87 -16.17
C HIS A 69 39.63 46.41 -14.72
N LEU A 70 39.23 47.66 -14.49
CA LEU A 70 39.13 48.26 -13.16
C LEU A 70 38.00 47.63 -12.32
N ILE A 71 36.96 47.07 -12.95
CA ILE A 71 35.84 46.41 -12.24
C ILE A 71 36.33 45.21 -11.40
N GLY A 72 37.25 44.43 -11.96
CA GLY A 72 37.90 43.29 -11.31
C GLY A 72 39.34 43.57 -10.87
N GLY A 73 39.74 44.85 -10.88
CA GLY A 73 41.13 45.27 -10.69
C GLY A 73 41.46 45.72 -9.27
N VAL A 74 42.76 45.88 -9.02
CA VAL A 74 43.31 46.46 -7.79
C VAL A 74 44.17 47.66 -8.17
N VAL A 75 43.97 48.78 -7.49
CA VAL A 75 44.76 50.00 -7.69
C VAL A 75 45.66 50.20 -6.48
N VAL A 76 46.95 50.46 -6.72
CA VAL A 76 47.89 50.85 -5.68
C VAL A 76 47.97 52.38 -5.63
N CYS A 77 47.45 52.95 -4.55
CA CYS A 77 47.33 54.39 -4.32
C CYS A 77 48.49 54.87 -3.44
N GLY A 78 49.68 55.01 -4.01
CA GLY A 78 50.85 55.55 -3.29
C GLY A 78 52.18 54.96 -3.75
N PRO A 79 53.30 55.37 -3.10
CA PRO A 79 54.62 54.85 -3.43
C PRO A 79 54.71 53.35 -3.10
N LEU A 80 55.37 52.60 -3.98
CA LEU A 80 55.72 51.21 -3.74
C LEU A 80 56.84 51.09 -2.68
N PRO A 81 56.95 49.95 -1.98
CA PRO A 81 58.11 49.65 -1.16
C PRO A 81 59.42 49.83 -1.95
N GLU A 82 60.48 50.30 -1.28
CA GLU A 82 61.74 50.68 -1.94
C GLU A 82 62.31 49.54 -2.80
N GLY A 83 62.52 49.82 -4.09
CA GLY A 83 63.14 48.89 -5.04
C GLY A 83 62.22 47.80 -5.59
N GLU A 84 60.92 47.82 -5.25
CA GLU A 84 59.96 46.85 -5.78
C GLU A 84 59.18 47.40 -6.99
N ASP A 85 59.11 46.59 -8.04
CA ASP A 85 58.21 46.81 -9.18
C ASP A 85 56.83 46.18 -8.90
N LEU A 86 55.77 46.79 -9.43
CA LEU A 86 54.38 46.39 -9.26
C LEU A 86 54.15 44.93 -9.65
N ALA A 87 54.81 44.46 -10.71
CA ALA A 87 54.75 43.07 -11.15
C ALA A 87 55.30 42.09 -10.10
N THR A 88 56.39 42.46 -9.42
CA THR A 88 57.04 41.64 -8.39
C THR A 88 56.17 41.57 -7.13
N LEU A 89 55.57 42.70 -6.75
CA LEU A 89 54.66 42.80 -5.62
C LEU A 89 53.37 41.99 -5.85
N ALA A 90 52.76 42.10 -7.04
CA ALA A 90 51.58 41.34 -7.42
C ALA A 90 51.83 39.81 -7.42
N GLN A 91 53.01 39.38 -7.88
CA GLN A 91 53.40 37.98 -7.85
C GLN A 91 53.55 37.45 -6.41
N ARG A 92 54.19 38.23 -5.52
CA ARG A 92 54.34 37.88 -4.10
C ARG A 92 53.03 37.86 -3.33
N ALA A 93 52.09 38.74 -3.68
CA ALA A 93 50.73 38.73 -3.14
C ALA A 93 49.92 37.51 -3.63
N GLY A 94 50.47 36.68 -4.53
CA GLY A 94 49.80 35.48 -5.02
C GLY A 94 48.45 35.79 -5.64
N VAL A 95 48.37 36.88 -6.42
CA VAL A 95 47.16 37.27 -7.15
C VAL A 95 46.85 36.17 -8.17
N THR A 96 46.00 35.22 -7.78
CA THR A 96 45.58 34.08 -8.61
C THR A 96 44.42 34.47 -9.51
N THR A 97 44.48 34.09 -10.79
CA THR A 97 43.61 34.57 -11.87
C THR A 97 42.21 33.95 -11.93
N SER A 98 41.21 34.81 -12.15
CA SER A 98 40.27 34.68 -13.30
C SER A 98 40.32 35.90 -14.25
N VAL A 99 40.81 37.06 -13.79
CA VAL A 99 41.62 38.12 -14.47
C VAL A 99 41.60 39.33 -13.51
N ILE A 100 42.76 39.67 -12.92
CA ILE A 100 42.91 40.83 -12.01
C ILE A 100 43.95 41.76 -12.63
N ALA A 101 43.53 42.96 -13.01
CA ALA A 101 44.45 43.99 -13.46
C ALA A 101 44.96 44.80 -12.26
N VAL A 102 46.28 44.92 -12.14
CA VAL A 102 46.94 45.69 -11.09
C VAL A 102 47.69 46.83 -11.76
N GLY A 103 47.38 48.07 -11.35
CA GLY A 103 48.02 49.29 -11.86
C GLY A 103 48.31 50.27 -10.73
N ASP A 104 49.27 51.16 -10.93
CA ASP A 104 49.42 52.33 -10.08
C ASP A 104 48.37 53.41 -10.44
N ASP A 105 48.10 54.35 -9.53
CA ASP A 105 47.14 55.44 -9.75
C ASP A 105 47.44 56.25 -11.03
N HIS A 106 48.72 56.50 -11.32
CA HIS A 106 49.13 57.32 -12.46
C HIS A 106 48.91 56.61 -13.81
N GLN A 107 49.30 55.34 -13.92
CA GLN A 107 49.06 54.46 -15.07
C GLN A 107 47.57 54.30 -15.31
N THR A 108 46.78 54.16 -14.25
CA THR A 108 45.32 54.03 -14.34
C THR A 108 44.70 55.31 -14.90
N ARG A 109 45.09 56.49 -14.41
CA ARG A 109 44.62 57.79 -14.94
C ARG A 109 45.03 58.04 -16.39
N GLN A 110 46.24 57.62 -16.76
CA GLN A 110 46.70 57.72 -18.14
C GLN A 110 45.88 56.82 -19.07
N ALA A 111 45.57 55.58 -18.67
CA ALA A 111 44.73 54.66 -19.43
C ALA A 111 43.31 55.20 -19.63
N ILE A 112 42.70 55.80 -18.60
CA ILE A 112 41.38 56.44 -18.69
C ILE A 112 41.40 57.59 -19.70
N THR A 113 42.48 58.39 -19.70
CA THR A 113 42.62 59.55 -20.59
C THR A 113 42.89 59.16 -22.04
N ALA A 114 43.59 58.03 -22.25
CA ALA A 114 43.94 57.52 -23.58
C ALA A 114 42.73 56.95 -24.35
N GLY A 115 41.68 56.49 -23.65
CA GLY A 115 40.35 56.29 -24.22
C GLY A 115 40.17 55.20 -25.28
N ASP A 116 41.14 54.31 -25.48
CA ASP A 116 41.03 53.23 -26.47
C ASP A 116 40.52 51.93 -25.83
N ALA A 117 39.20 51.75 -25.80
CA ALA A 117 38.58 50.48 -25.44
C ALA A 117 37.37 50.16 -26.33
N SER A 118 37.53 49.20 -27.26
CA SER A 118 36.42 48.59 -28.00
C SER A 118 35.71 47.48 -27.20
N ALA A 119 35.59 47.66 -25.87
CA ALA A 119 35.07 46.65 -24.98
C ALA A 119 33.59 46.91 -24.67
N VAL A 120 32.74 45.91 -24.88
CA VAL A 120 31.34 45.96 -24.47
C VAL A 120 31.29 45.63 -22.97
N VAL A 121 31.01 46.64 -22.14
CA VAL A 121 30.87 46.48 -20.70
C VAL A 121 29.41 46.27 -20.34
N LEU A 122 29.11 45.19 -19.63
CA LEU A 122 27.77 44.94 -19.10
C LEU A 122 27.47 45.94 -17.98
N PRO A 123 26.20 46.39 -17.84
CA PRO A 123 25.82 47.31 -16.79
C PRO A 123 26.14 46.71 -15.41
N LEU A 124 26.92 47.45 -14.62
CA LEU A 124 27.29 47.06 -13.26
C LEU A 124 26.10 47.13 -12.31
N HIS A 125 26.14 46.30 -11.27
CA HIS A 125 25.13 46.37 -10.22
C HIS A 125 25.17 47.76 -9.55
N PRO A 126 24.05 48.51 -9.50
CA PRO A 126 24.06 49.90 -9.07
C PRO A 126 24.50 50.07 -7.61
N GLY A 127 24.24 49.07 -6.75
CA GLY A 127 24.69 49.05 -5.36
C GLY A 127 26.22 48.97 -5.15
N LEU A 128 27.01 48.77 -6.21
CA LEU A 128 28.48 48.84 -6.14
C LEU A 128 29.00 50.28 -6.17
N LEU A 129 28.25 51.23 -6.76
CA LEU A 129 28.70 52.60 -7.01
C LEU A 129 27.76 53.67 -6.43
N LYS A 130 26.49 53.36 -6.20
CA LYS A 130 25.47 54.30 -5.73
C LYS A 130 24.96 53.91 -4.34
N ALA A 131 25.05 54.83 -3.39
CA ALA A 131 24.65 54.62 -1.99
C ALA A 131 23.15 54.24 -1.85
N ASP A 132 22.24 54.99 -2.48
CA ASP A 132 20.79 54.71 -2.42
C ASP A 132 20.41 53.35 -3.04
N ALA A 133 21.22 52.84 -3.97
CA ALA A 133 21.04 51.50 -4.52
C ALA A 133 21.61 50.43 -3.59
N ALA A 134 22.70 50.72 -2.90
CA ALA A 134 23.31 49.85 -1.90
C ALA A 134 22.37 49.63 -0.70
N GLU A 135 21.72 50.68 -0.21
CA GLU A 135 20.74 50.58 0.88
C GLU A 135 19.53 49.71 0.50
N ARG A 136 19.03 49.84 -0.73
CA ARG A 136 17.93 48.99 -1.24
C ARG A 136 18.34 47.52 -1.33
N GLU A 137 19.55 47.24 -1.79
CA GLU A 137 20.08 45.87 -1.80
C GLU A 137 20.28 45.31 -0.39
N GLN A 138 20.72 46.14 0.56
CA GLN A 138 20.84 45.72 1.95
C GLN A 138 19.52 45.16 2.49
N LEU A 139 18.43 45.91 2.31
CA LEU A 139 17.09 45.49 2.76
C LEU A 139 16.63 44.18 2.08
N LEU A 140 16.92 44.02 0.79
CA LEU A 140 16.57 42.79 0.05
C LEU A 140 17.36 41.58 0.55
N LEU A 141 18.67 41.76 0.79
CA LEU A 141 19.56 40.71 1.30
C LEU A 141 19.21 40.33 2.74
N GLU A 142 18.93 41.31 3.61
CA GLU A 142 18.48 41.07 4.99
C GLU A 142 17.19 40.25 5.01
N HIS A 143 16.18 40.62 4.21
CA HIS A 143 14.95 39.85 4.10
C HIS A 143 15.19 38.41 3.56
N ARG A 144 16.09 38.26 2.58
CA ARG A 144 16.47 36.93 2.05
C ARG A 144 17.17 36.08 3.11
N LEU A 145 18.07 36.67 3.90
CA LEU A 145 18.77 36.01 5.00
C LEU A 145 17.81 35.58 6.11
N GLU A 146 16.87 36.43 6.51
CA GLU A 146 15.82 36.07 7.48
C GLU A 146 15.00 34.86 6.99
N GLY A 147 14.63 34.86 5.71
CA GLY A 147 13.94 33.73 5.07
C GLY A 147 14.77 32.45 5.01
N LEU A 148 16.08 32.56 4.74
CA LEU A 148 17.01 31.42 4.81
C LEU A 148 17.15 30.88 6.24
N GLU A 149 17.31 31.75 7.23
CA GLU A 149 17.40 31.37 8.64
C GLU A 149 16.13 30.73 9.17
N GLY A 150 14.95 31.19 8.73
CA GLY A 150 13.68 30.53 8.98
C GLY A 150 13.67 29.10 8.44
N ARG A 151 14.03 28.92 7.16
CA ARG A 151 14.10 27.59 6.52
C ARG A 151 15.10 26.65 7.19
N VAL A 152 16.28 27.16 7.57
CA VAL A 152 17.29 26.37 8.30
C VAL A 152 16.75 25.90 9.65
N ARG A 153 16.09 26.79 10.42
CA ARG A 153 15.47 26.42 11.70
C ARG A 153 14.41 25.34 11.53
N ASP A 154 13.56 25.45 10.50
CA ASP A 154 12.54 24.44 10.21
C ASP A 154 13.14 23.08 9.82
N LEU A 155 14.21 23.07 9.01
CA LEU A 155 14.93 21.85 8.66
C LEU A 155 15.57 21.18 9.87
N VAL A 156 16.18 21.96 10.77
CA VAL A 156 16.76 21.44 12.01
C VAL A 156 15.67 20.82 12.88
N ARG A 157 14.54 21.51 13.08
CA ARG A 157 13.39 20.98 13.83
C ARG A 157 12.85 19.68 13.24
N ARG A 158 12.70 19.60 11.91
CA ARG A 158 12.27 18.36 11.23
C ARG A 158 13.26 17.22 11.47
N ARG A 159 14.55 17.49 11.33
CA ARG A 159 15.61 16.49 11.57
C ARG A 159 15.63 16.01 13.03
N GLU A 160 15.40 16.89 13.99
CA GLU A 160 15.29 16.52 15.41
C GLU A 160 14.04 15.67 15.67
N ALA A 161 12.91 16.00 15.05
CA ALA A 161 11.68 15.21 15.13
C ALA A 161 11.88 13.81 14.51
N ASP A 162 12.53 13.73 13.36
CA ASP A 162 12.88 12.46 12.69
C ASP A 162 13.82 11.61 13.55
N ALA A 163 14.84 12.23 14.15
CA ALA A 163 15.75 11.54 15.06
C ALA A 163 15.02 11.04 16.33
N ALA A 164 14.08 11.81 16.87
CA ALA A 164 13.25 11.40 17.99
C ALA A 164 12.30 10.25 17.61
N LEU A 165 11.69 10.31 16.42
CA LEU A 165 10.85 9.24 15.89
C LEU A 165 11.67 7.95 15.68
N ALA A 166 12.86 8.05 15.08
CA ALA A 166 13.75 6.91 14.89
C ALA A 166 14.13 6.26 16.22
N ARG A 167 14.47 7.04 17.24
CA ARG A 167 14.72 6.51 18.60
C ARG A 167 13.50 5.82 19.21
N ARG A 168 12.30 6.40 19.04
CA ARG A 168 11.05 5.80 19.53
C ARG A 168 10.72 4.49 18.81
N LEU A 169 10.90 4.45 17.49
CA LEU A 169 10.71 3.23 16.70
C LEU A 169 11.71 2.17 17.10
N GLN A 170 12.98 2.52 17.26
CA GLN A 170 14.02 1.59 17.73
C GLN A 170 13.68 1.05 19.12
N ALA A 171 13.34 1.92 20.07
CA ALA A 171 12.93 1.49 21.41
C ALA A 171 11.69 0.58 21.36
N HIS A 172 10.73 0.88 20.48
CA HIS A 172 9.57 0.02 20.29
C HIS A 172 9.96 -1.34 19.71
N MET A 173 10.84 -1.39 18.71
CA MET A 173 11.37 -2.63 18.14
C MET A 173 12.17 -3.44 19.17
N ASP A 174 12.98 -2.79 19.99
CA ASP A 174 13.76 -3.43 21.05
C ASP A 174 12.83 -4.04 22.12
N VAL A 175 11.74 -3.34 22.48
CA VAL A 175 10.70 -3.85 23.39
C VAL A 175 9.85 -4.94 22.74
N PHE A 176 9.51 -4.80 21.45
CA PHE A 176 8.78 -5.83 20.71
C PHE A 176 9.61 -7.09 20.54
N GLY A 177 10.95 -7.00 20.57
CA GLY A 177 11.90 -8.10 20.69
C GLY A 177 11.68 -9.27 19.72
N THR A 178 12.39 -10.37 19.94
CA THR A 178 12.06 -11.64 19.30
C THR A 178 10.93 -12.36 20.06
N GLY A 179 10.88 -12.21 21.38
CA GLY A 179 9.92 -12.92 22.24
C GLY A 179 8.44 -12.64 21.92
N PRO A 180 7.95 -11.38 21.95
CA PRO A 180 6.58 -11.05 21.58
C PRO A 180 6.22 -11.46 20.15
N ARG A 181 7.17 -11.39 19.21
CA ARG A 181 6.98 -11.85 17.83
C ARG A 181 6.82 -13.37 17.75
N GLU A 182 7.71 -14.13 18.39
CA GLU A 182 7.60 -15.59 18.49
C GLU A 182 6.31 -16.01 19.21
N ALA A 183 5.88 -15.26 20.23
CA ALA A 183 4.63 -15.51 20.93
C ALA A 183 3.41 -15.28 20.04
N LEU A 184 3.42 -14.24 19.20
CA LEU A 184 2.38 -13.97 18.20
C LEU A 184 2.38 -15.01 17.08
N GLU A 185 3.55 -15.42 16.58
CA GLU A 185 3.68 -16.49 15.58
C GLU A 185 3.17 -17.83 16.13
N ALA A 186 3.50 -18.16 17.39
CA ALA A 186 2.97 -19.34 18.07
C ALA A 186 1.45 -19.23 18.33
N ALA A 187 0.93 -18.04 18.63
CA ALA A 187 -0.51 -17.82 18.77
C ALA A 187 -1.25 -17.96 17.43
N ALA A 188 -0.69 -17.42 16.35
CA ALA A 188 -1.23 -17.56 14.99
C ALA A 188 -1.27 -19.03 14.56
N ALA A 189 -0.17 -19.77 14.74
CA ALA A 189 -0.12 -21.20 14.41
C ALA A 189 -1.14 -22.03 15.22
N ARG A 190 -1.36 -21.69 16.50
CA ARG A 190 -2.42 -22.32 17.31
C ARG A 190 -3.82 -22.04 16.78
N LEU A 191 -4.11 -20.78 16.44
CA LEU A 191 -5.40 -20.39 15.89
C LEU A 191 -5.66 -21.04 14.53
N GLU A 192 -4.65 -21.14 13.67
CA GLU A 192 -4.74 -21.82 12.38
C GLU A 192 -5.08 -23.31 12.58
N HIS A 193 -4.40 -23.99 13.51
CA HIS A 193 -4.72 -25.37 13.86
C HIS A 193 -6.13 -25.56 14.44
N GLU A 194 -6.61 -24.62 15.27
CA GLU A 194 -7.97 -24.64 15.79
C GLU A 194 -9.01 -24.46 14.65
N VAL A 195 -8.75 -23.55 13.71
CA VAL A 195 -9.60 -23.33 12.54
C VAL A 195 -9.67 -24.58 11.67
N ASP A 196 -8.54 -25.25 11.40
CA ASP A 196 -8.51 -26.50 10.65
C ASP A 196 -9.30 -27.60 11.35
N THR A 197 -9.14 -27.73 12.67
CA THR A 197 -9.86 -28.70 13.49
C THR A 197 -11.36 -28.43 13.47
N LEU A 198 -11.78 -27.16 13.53
CA LEU A 198 -13.19 -26.78 13.44
C LEU A 198 -13.77 -27.03 12.06
N HIS A 199 -13.01 -26.76 10.99
CA HIS A 199 -13.43 -27.10 9.62
C HIS A 199 -13.63 -28.60 9.44
N GLU A 200 -12.71 -29.42 9.94
CA GLU A 200 -12.82 -30.87 9.84
C GLU A 200 -14.03 -31.40 10.64
N LYS A 201 -14.25 -30.88 11.85
CA LYS A 201 -15.46 -31.20 12.62
C LYS A 201 -16.73 -30.78 11.90
N HIS A 202 -16.75 -29.61 11.29
CA HIS A 202 -17.90 -29.13 10.53
C HIS A 202 -18.17 -30.01 9.30
N ARG A 203 -17.12 -30.42 8.58
CA ARG A 203 -17.20 -31.36 7.46
C ARG A 203 -17.80 -32.69 7.88
N LEU A 204 -17.30 -33.28 8.97
CA LEU A 204 -17.82 -34.53 9.53
C LEU A 204 -19.30 -34.42 9.94
N LEU A 205 -19.69 -33.33 10.60
CA LEU A 205 -21.09 -33.08 10.96
C LEU A 205 -21.97 -32.90 9.72
N GLY A 206 -21.47 -32.26 8.67
CA GLY A 206 -22.17 -32.14 7.39
C GLY A 206 -22.39 -33.50 6.72
N GLU A 207 -21.39 -34.38 6.72
CA GLU A 207 -21.51 -35.74 6.21
C GLU A 207 -22.50 -36.58 7.02
N GLN A 208 -22.47 -36.48 8.35
CA GLN A 208 -23.43 -37.14 9.24
C GLN A 208 -24.86 -36.66 9.01
N ALA A 209 -25.07 -35.35 8.90
CA ALA A 209 -26.37 -34.77 8.61
C ALA A 209 -26.90 -35.21 7.24
N ARG A 210 -26.03 -35.33 6.24
CA ARG A 210 -26.41 -35.85 4.93
C ARG A 210 -26.84 -37.31 5.01
N ARG A 211 -26.05 -38.18 5.66
CA ARG A 211 -26.41 -39.61 5.84
C ARG A 211 -27.74 -39.78 6.58
N ALA A 212 -27.95 -39.01 7.66
CA ALA A 212 -29.21 -39.06 8.39
C ALA A 212 -30.41 -38.64 7.54
N ARG A 213 -30.24 -37.69 6.61
CA ARG A 213 -31.29 -37.32 5.64
C ARG A 213 -31.54 -38.42 4.62
N GLU A 214 -30.47 -39.00 4.05
CA GLU A 214 -30.58 -40.12 3.12
C GLU A 214 -31.30 -41.33 3.76
N GLU A 215 -30.98 -41.64 5.02
CA GLU A 215 -31.66 -42.69 5.79
C GLU A 215 -33.14 -42.35 6.04
N ALA A 216 -33.45 -41.10 6.42
CA ALA A 216 -34.83 -40.66 6.62
C ALA A 216 -35.65 -40.70 5.31
N ASP A 217 -35.05 -40.26 4.20
CA ASP A 217 -35.67 -40.28 2.86
C ASP A 217 -35.90 -41.72 2.38
N ALA A 218 -35.01 -42.66 2.72
CA ALA A 218 -35.18 -44.08 2.39
C ALA A 218 -36.27 -44.76 3.22
N LEU A 219 -36.44 -44.37 4.49
CA LEU A 219 -37.47 -44.90 5.38
C LEU A 219 -38.88 -44.34 5.08
N GLY A 220 -38.98 -43.15 4.49
CA GLY A 220 -40.26 -42.53 4.12
C GLY A 220 -41.18 -43.45 3.28
N PRO A 221 -40.72 -43.97 2.14
CA PRO A 221 -41.49 -44.89 1.30
C PRO A 221 -41.90 -46.19 2.02
N GLU A 222 -41.06 -46.71 2.93
CA GLU A 222 -41.40 -47.90 3.72
C GLU A 222 -42.54 -47.59 4.71
N ILE A 223 -42.47 -46.45 5.40
CA ILE A 223 -43.53 -45.96 6.29
C ILE A 223 -44.83 -45.76 5.50
N ASP A 224 -44.77 -45.14 4.32
CA ASP A 224 -45.94 -44.93 3.47
C ASP A 224 -46.56 -46.27 3.03
N THR A 225 -45.73 -47.22 2.58
CA THR A 225 -46.18 -48.57 2.20
C THR A 225 -46.85 -49.31 3.37
N HIS A 226 -46.25 -49.23 4.57
CA HIS A 226 -46.82 -49.83 5.77
C HIS A 226 -48.13 -49.15 6.18
N THR A 227 -48.22 -47.82 6.03
CA THR A 227 -49.41 -47.04 6.31
C THR A 227 -50.55 -47.41 5.33
N GLU A 228 -50.28 -47.51 4.03
CA GLU A 228 -51.25 -47.97 3.02
C GLU A 228 -51.74 -49.41 3.31
N ARG A 229 -50.83 -50.30 3.72
CA ARG A 229 -51.21 -51.67 4.15
C ARG A 229 -52.10 -51.68 5.38
N LEU A 230 -51.85 -50.80 6.36
CA LEU A 230 -52.70 -50.68 7.53
C LEU A 230 -54.08 -50.13 7.18
N VAL A 231 -54.15 -49.13 6.29
CA VAL A 231 -55.41 -48.56 5.81
C VAL A 231 -56.22 -49.65 5.08
N THR A 232 -55.63 -50.36 4.13
CA THR A 232 -56.30 -51.46 3.40
C THR A 232 -56.76 -52.59 4.32
N LEU A 233 -55.94 -53.01 5.31
CA LEU A 233 -56.37 -53.99 6.31
C LEU A 233 -57.54 -53.49 7.16
N THR A 234 -57.57 -52.20 7.48
CA THR A 234 -58.66 -51.58 8.24
C THR A 234 -59.95 -51.51 7.42
N GLU A 235 -59.84 -51.26 6.11
CA GLU A 235 -60.97 -51.26 5.16
C GLU A 235 -61.55 -52.65 4.92
N LEU A 236 -60.71 -53.70 4.93
CA LEU A 236 -61.14 -55.10 4.74
C LEU A 236 -61.71 -55.73 6.03
N LEU A 237 -61.44 -55.14 7.19
CA LEU A 237 -61.85 -55.65 8.50
C LEU A 237 -63.39 -55.80 8.66
N PRO A 238 -64.21 -54.83 8.21
CA PRO A 238 -65.66 -54.97 8.14
C PRO A 238 -66.12 -56.12 7.24
N GLU A 239 -65.52 -56.29 6.05
CA GLU A 239 -65.90 -57.35 5.10
C GLU A 239 -65.59 -58.75 5.66
N VAL A 240 -64.42 -58.92 6.28
CA VAL A 240 -64.06 -60.18 6.96
C VAL A 240 -65.01 -60.44 8.13
N ARG A 241 -65.43 -59.40 8.85
CA ARG A 241 -66.40 -59.53 9.94
C ARG A 241 -67.78 -59.93 9.43
N GLU A 242 -68.24 -59.35 8.31
CA GLU A 242 -69.49 -59.74 7.66
C GLU A 242 -69.43 -61.16 7.11
N LEU A 243 -68.33 -61.57 6.48
CA LEU A 243 -68.10 -62.95 6.01
C LEU A 243 -68.09 -63.94 7.17
N ALA A 244 -67.41 -63.61 8.28
CA ALA A 244 -67.40 -64.46 9.47
C ALA A 244 -68.81 -64.59 10.09
N GLN A 245 -69.57 -63.49 10.15
CA GLN A 245 -70.97 -63.51 10.60
C GLN A 245 -71.86 -64.32 9.65
N ALA A 246 -71.71 -64.17 8.33
CA ALA A 246 -72.45 -64.95 7.35
C ALA A 246 -72.09 -66.44 7.46
N GLN A 247 -70.82 -66.77 7.65
CA GLN A 247 -70.36 -68.15 7.87
C GLN A 247 -70.94 -68.73 9.16
N GLU A 248 -71.02 -67.95 10.24
CA GLU A 248 -71.65 -68.38 11.50
C GLU A 248 -73.13 -68.74 11.31
N HIS A 249 -73.84 -68.08 10.40
CA HIS A 249 -75.24 -68.38 10.09
C HIS A 249 -75.41 -69.54 9.10
N VAL A 250 -74.49 -69.71 8.13
CA VAL A 250 -74.60 -70.73 7.08
C VAL A 250 -74.03 -72.09 7.50
N MET A 251 -72.98 -72.11 8.32
CA MET A 251 -72.34 -73.36 8.77
C MET A 251 -73.27 -74.31 9.54
N PRO A 252 -74.20 -73.84 10.40
CA PRO A 252 -75.20 -74.71 11.02
C PRO A 252 -76.14 -75.37 10.02
N ALA A 253 -76.60 -74.61 9.01
CA ALA A 253 -77.48 -75.14 7.96
C ALA A 253 -76.75 -76.16 7.08
N CYS A 254 -75.53 -75.86 6.65
CA CYS A 254 -74.70 -76.78 5.87
C CYS A 254 -74.34 -78.05 6.67
N ARG A 255 -74.05 -77.92 7.98
CA ARG A 255 -73.86 -79.08 8.86
C ARG A 255 -75.13 -79.92 9.00
N ALA A 256 -76.29 -79.28 9.13
CA ALA A 256 -77.57 -79.99 9.20
C ALA A 256 -77.88 -80.75 7.89
N GLU A 257 -77.62 -80.14 6.73
CA GLU A 257 -77.75 -80.80 5.42
C GLU A 257 -76.76 -81.96 5.24
N MET A 258 -75.49 -81.79 5.64
CA MET A 258 -74.52 -82.88 5.63
C MET A 258 -74.93 -84.04 6.54
N GLU A 259 -75.46 -83.74 7.73
CA GLU A 259 -75.95 -84.76 8.66
C GLU A 259 -77.19 -85.47 8.09
N GLN A 260 -78.11 -84.74 7.46
CA GLN A 260 -79.26 -85.31 6.73
C GLN A 260 -78.82 -86.21 5.57
N ALA A 261 -77.85 -85.78 4.75
CA ALA A 261 -77.29 -86.58 3.67
C ALA A 261 -76.61 -87.85 4.20
N ARG A 262 -75.92 -87.74 5.34
CA ARG A 262 -75.26 -88.87 6.02
C ARG A 262 -76.26 -89.86 6.60
N GLN A 263 -77.40 -89.38 7.10
CA GLN A 263 -78.51 -90.21 7.57
C GLN A 263 -79.30 -90.85 6.40
N ALA A 264 -79.38 -90.20 5.25
CA ALA A 264 -80.03 -90.73 4.04
C ALA A 264 -79.17 -91.76 3.28
N LEU A 265 -77.85 -91.70 3.40
CA LEU A 265 -76.90 -92.63 2.77
C LEU A 265 -77.18 -94.12 3.05
N PRO A 266 -77.42 -94.57 4.30
CA PRO A 266 -77.75 -95.97 4.58
C PRO A 266 -79.10 -96.40 3.96
N VAL A 267 -80.07 -95.48 3.84
CA VAL A 267 -81.35 -95.76 3.17
C VAL A 267 -81.14 -95.94 1.66
N HIS A 268 -80.39 -95.03 1.04
CA HIS A 268 -80.12 -95.10 -0.39
C HIS A 268 -79.25 -96.30 -0.76
N THR A 269 -78.29 -96.68 0.08
CA THR A 269 -77.48 -97.89 -0.12
C THR A 269 -78.27 -99.17 0.11
N ALA A 270 -79.24 -99.17 1.03
CA ALA A 270 -80.18 -100.28 1.19
C ALA A 270 -81.11 -100.43 -0.02
N ASP A 271 -81.64 -99.33 -0.56
CA ASP A 271 -82.47 -99.35 -1.77
C ASP A 271 -81.67 -99.76 -3.01
N MET A 272 -80.43 -99.27 -3.17
CA MET A 272 -79.54 -99.73 -4.24
C MET A 272 -79.26 -101.24 -4.16
N ARG A 273 -79.06 -101.79 -2.95
CA ARG A 273 -78.91 -103.25 -2.75
C ARG A 273 -80.17 -104.03 -3.12
N ARG A 274 -81.35 -103.48 -2.86
CA ARG A 274 -82.63 -104.08 -3.29
C ARG A 274 -82.79 -104.06 -4.81
N TYR A 275 -82.38 -102.97 -5.47
CA TYR A 275 -82.39 -102.90 -6.93
C TYR A 275 -81.42 -103.89 -7.56
N THR A 276 -80.22 -104.05 -7.01
CA THR A 276 -79.25 -105.04 -7.52
C THR A 276 -79.73 -106.46 -7.29
N GLN A 277 -80.33 -106.77 -6.13
CA GLN A 277 -80.93 -108.09 -5.86
C GLN A 277 -82.11 -108.38 -6.81
N ALA A 278 -82.99 -107.41 -7.05
CA ALA A 278 -84.09 -107.57 -8.01
C ALA A 278 -83.59 -107.74 -9.46
N ALA A 279 -82.49 -107.09 -9.82
CA ALA A 279 -81.85 -107.27 -11.13
C ALA A 279 -81.20 -108.67 -11.27
N GLU A 280 -80.52 -109.15 -10.23
CA GLU A 280 -79.95 -110.50 -10.18
C GLU A 280 -81.04 -111.60 -10.22
N GLU A 281 -82.17 -111.38 -9.55
CA GLU A 281 -83.35 -112.27 -9.62
C GLU A 281 -83.99 -112.26 -11.02
N ALA A 282 -84.03 -111.12 -11.69
CA ALA A 282 -84.51 -111.02 -13.08
C ALA A 282 -83.57 -111.71 -14.08
N GLU A 283 -82.25 -111.60 -13.89
CA GLU A 283 -81.26 -112.33 -14.68
C GLU A 283 -81.31 -113.85 -14.42
N ALA A 284 -81.54 -114.29 -13.18
CA ALA A 284 -81.72 -115.70 -12.86
C ALA A 284 -82.99 -116.31 -13.51
N LEU A 285 -84.07 -115.53 -13.59
CA LEU A 285 -85.31 -115.91 -14.29
C LEU A 285 -85.14 -115.92 -15.82
N GLN A 286 -84.30 -115.02 -16.38
CA GLN A 286 -83.98 -115.03 -17.81
C GLN A 286 -82.98 -116.13 -18.21
N GLY A 287 -82.09 -116.55 -17.31
CA GLY A 287 -81.22 -117.71 -17.50
C GLY A 287 -81.99 -119.04 -17.50
N ALA A 288 -82.91 -119.23 -16.56
CA ALA A 288 -83.72 -120.44 -16.46
C ALA A 288 -84.71 -120.64 -17.63
N ALA A 289 -85.10 -119.56 -18.32
CA ALA A 289 -85.92 -119.63 -19.53
C ALA A 289 -85.12 -119.98 -20.81
N ARG A 290 -83.78 -119.90 -20.77
CA ARG A 290 -82.90 -120.15 -21.92
C ARG A 290 -82.44 -121.61 -22.03
N ASP A 291 -82.52 -122.38 -20.95
CA ASP A 291 -82.13 -123.79 -20.88
C ASP A 291 -83.29 -124.79 -21.19
N LEU A 292 -84.43 -124.29 -21.69
CA LEU A 292 -85.58 -125.10 -22.14
C LEU A 292 -85.88 -124.95 -23.66
N LEU A 293 -84.94 -124.41 -24.44
CA LEU A 293 -84.87 -124.52 -25.90
C LEU A 293 -83.82 -125.56 -26.30
#